data_AF-A0A2G9TFD7-F1
#
_entry.id   AF-A0A2G9TFD7-F1
#
_cell.length_a   1.000
_cell.length_b   1.000
_cell.length_c   1.000
_cell.angle_alpha   90.00
_cell.angle_beta   90.00
_cell.angle_gamma   90.00
#
_symmetry.space_group_name_H-M   'P 1'
#
loop_
_entity.id
_entity.type
_entity.pdbx_description
1 polymer ?
#
loop_
_entity_poly.entity_id
_entity_poly.type
_entity_poly.pdbx_seq_one_letter_code
_entity_poly.pdbx_strand_id
1 'polypeptide(L)'
;MGSPTLERTNVVVENASGDQMKVYGKLRCKIEMKGIKTEGYSYVTQYTSLMGLEWIRGNEEMAFHMDMMIAEVKAAPNSDLEEALKKTYPEFFEEGLGRCTKEEVTS
;
A
#
# COMPACT_ATOMS: atom_id res chain seq x y z
N MET A 1 20.25 -12.40 -24.23
CA MET A 1 19.48 -11.46 -23.39
C MET A 1 19.68 -11.91 -21.95
N GLY A 2 20.49 -11.18 -21.18
CA GLY A 2 20.89 -11.60 -19.81
C GLY A 2 19.93 -11.11 -18.73
N SER A 3 20.01 -11.71 -17.54
CA SER A 3 19.36 -11.18 -16.34
C SER A 3 20.08 -9.90 -15.89
N PRO A 4 19.34 -8.81 -15.61
CA PRO A 4 19.95 -7.60 -15.09
C PRO A 4 20.60 -7.89 -13.72
N THR A 5 21.80 -7.34 -13.51
CA THR A 5 22.49 -7.45 -12.22
C THR A 5 21.73 -6.62 -11.20
N LEU A 6 21.35 -7.23 -10.08
CA LEU A 6 20.64 -6.55 -9.00
C LEU A 6 21.64 -5.95 -8.01
N GLU A 7 21.38 -4.72 -7.58
CA GLU A 7 22.10 -4.11 -6.48
C GLU A 7 21.63 -4.74 -5.16
N ARG A 8 22.57 -4.96 -4.23
CA ARG A 8 22.24 -5.39 -2.87
C ARG A 8 21.40 -4.31 -2.18
N THR A 9 20.46 -4.75 -1.35
CA THR A 9 19.58 -3.87 -0.57
C THR A 9 19.41 -4.41 0.84
N ASN A 10 19.26 -3.50 1.81
CA ASN A 10 18.96 -3.82 3.19
C ASN A 10 17.49 -3.50 3.54
N VAL A 11 16.67 -3.18 2.54
CA VAL A 11 15.25 -2.88 2.72
C VAL A 11 14.52 -4.16 3.11
N VAL A 12 13.76 -4.07 4.20
CA VAL A 12 12.82 -5.09 4.63
C VAL A 12 11.44 -4.71 4.10
N VAL A 13 10.77 -5.64 3.44
CA VAL A 13 9.41 -5.47 2.92
C VAL A 13 8.51 -6.44 3.68
N GLU A 14 7.34 -5.99 4.11
CA GLU A 14 6.36 -6.81 4.82
C GLU A 14 5.08 -6.92 3.97
N ASN A 15 4.42 -8.08 4.05
CA ASN A 15 3.10 -8.25 3.46
C ASN A 15 2.01 -7.65 4.38
N ALA A 16 0.75 -7.65 3.93
CA ALA A 16 -0.37 -7.13 4.71
C ALA A 16 -0.65 -7.90 6.03
N SER A 17 -0.09 -9.11 6.18
CA SER A 17 -0.16 -9.92 7.40
C SER A 17 0.98 -9.60 8.38
N GLY A 18 1.96 -8.79 7.98
CA GLY A 18 3.16 -8.46 8.75
C GLY A 18 4.30 -9.46 8.59
N ASP A 19 4.21 -10.41 7.66
CA ASP A 19 5.32 -11.33 7.38
C ASP A 19 6.35 -10.67 6.47
N GLN A 20 7.63 -10.91 6.76
CA GLN A 20 8.71 -10.44 5.93
C GLN A 20 8.74 -11.14 4.57
N MET A 21 8.81 -10.33 3.52
CA MET A 21 8.93 -10.75 2.13
C MET A 21 10.38 -10.83 1.72
N LYS A 22 10.72 -11.90 0.98
CA LYS A 22 12.06 -12.07 0.39
C LYS A 22 12.28 -11.08 -0.75
N VAL A 23 13.28 -10.20 -0.59
CA VAL A 23 13.77 -9.28 -1.62
C VAL A 23 15.11 -9.77 -2.15
N TYR A 24 15.23 -9.94 -3.47
CA TYR A 24 16.46 -10.42 -4.12
C TYR A 24 17.49 -9.30 -4.37
N GLY A 25 17.02 -8.07 -4.41
CA GLY A 25 17.83 -6.89 -4.68
C GLY A 25 16.97 -5.76 -5.22
N LYS A 26 17.63 -4.68 -5.60
CA LYS A 26 16.99 -3.54 -6.26
C LYS A 26 17.59 -3.32 -7.64
N LEU A 27 16.78 -2.77 -8.53
CA LEU A 27 17.17 -2.38 -9.88
C LEU A 27 16.79 -0.92 -10.08
N ARG A 28 17.74 -0.11 -10.57
CA ARG A 28 17.44 1.25 -11.02
C ARG A 28 16.75 1.16 -12.38
N CYS A 29 15.51 1.61 -12.44
CA CYS A 29 14.65 1.50 -13.62
C CYS A 29 14.15 2.87 -14.05
N LYS A 30 14.07 3.07 -15.36
CA LYS A 30 13.25 4.12 -15.95
C LYS A 30 11.88 3.55 -16.23
N ILE A 31 10.85 4.27 -15.82
CA ILE A 31 9.47 3.90 -16.06
C ILE A 31 8.73 5.00 -16.79
N GLU A 32 7.80 4.58 -17.63
CA GLU A 32 6.91 5.45 -18.37
C GLU A 32 5.47 5.08 -18.02
N MET A 33 4.74 6.03 -17.46
CA MET A 33 3.35 5.88 -17.06
C MET A 33 2.55 7.01 -17.68
N LYS A 34 1.60 6.66 -18.57
CA LYS A 34 0.75 7.64 -19.29
C LYS A 34 1.58 8.77 -19.94
N GLY A 35 2.73 8.41 -20.52
CA GLY A 35 3.65 9.36 -21.17
C GLY A 35 4.58 10.12 -20.22
N ILE A 36 4.39 10.03 -18.90
CA ILE A 36 5.31 10.60 -17.91
C ILE A 36 6.45 9.61 -17.67
N LYS A 37 7.68 10.05 -17.94
CA LYS A 37 8.90 9.29 -17.70
C LYS A 37 9.52 9.69 -16.37
N THR A 38 9.75 8.72 -15.50
CA THR A 38 10.46 8.91 -14.24
C THR A 38 11.49 7.80 -14.04
N GLU A 39 12.39 7.98 -13.09
CA GLU A 39 13.42 7.02 -12.74
C GLU A 39 13.37 6.75 -11.23
N GLY A 40 13.55 5.49 -10.86
CA GLY A 40 13.54 5.09 -9.46
C GLY A 40 14.08 3.68 -9.28
N TYR A 41 13.95 3.15 -8.07
CA TYR A 41 14.31 1.78 -7.77
C TYR A 41 13.08 0.88 -7.75
N SER A 42 13.18 -0.27 -8.40
CA SER A 42 12.26 -1.39 -8.23
C SER A 42 12.92 -2.46 -7.37
N TYR A 43 12.18 -3.01 -6.42
CA TYR A 43 12.64 -4.10 -5.55
C TYR A 43 12.14 -5.43 -6.11
N VAL A 44 13.08 -6.34 -6.40
CA VAL A 44 12.76 -7.61 -7.05
C VAL A 44 12.40 -8.63 -5.99
N THR A 45 11.19 -9.18 -6.09
CA THR A 45 10.71 -10.26 -5.22
C THR A 45 10.21 -11.42 -6.09
N GLN A 46 9.87 -12.55 -5.46
CA GLN A 46 9.29 -13.71 -6.16
C GLN A 46 7.77 -13.56 -6.41
N TYR A 47 7.17 -12.48 -5.89
CA TYR A 47 5.74 -12.28 -5.90
C TYR A 47 5.31 -11.37 -7.06
N THR A 48 4.00 -11.14 -7.16
CA THR A 48 3.41 -10.24 -8.15
C THR A 48 4.03 -8.86 -8.09
N SER A 49 4.23 -8.26 -9.27
CA SER A 49 4.70 -6.89 -9.39
C SER A 49 3.69 -5.90 -8.79
N LEU A 50 4.15 -5.11 -7.83
CA LEU A 50 3.40 -4.02 -7.23
C LEU A 50 4.01 -2.68 -7.64
N MET A 51 3.15 -1.68 -7.80
CA MET A 51 3.57 -0.31 -8.06
C MET A 51 3.48 0.51 -6.77
N GLY A 52 4.60 1.11 -6.38
CA GLY A 52 4.65 1.94 -5.19
C GLY A 52 3.83 3.22 -5.32
N LEU A 53 3.33 3.72 -4.19
CA LEU A 53 2.54 4.95 -4.13
C LEU A 53 3.32 6.17 -4.61
N GLU A 54 4.63 6.16 -4.44
CA GLU A 54 5.54 7.21 -4.90
C GLU A 54 5.52 7.35 -6.43
N TRP A 55 5.24 6.28 -7.17
CA TRP A 55 5.12 6.34 -8.64
C TRP A 55 3.71 6.70 -9.07
N ILE A 56 2.69 6.20 -8.36
CA ILE A 56 1.27 6.52 -8.62
C ILE A 56 1.02 8.02 -8.38
N ARG A 57 1.47 8.56 -7.25
CA ARG A 57 1.33 9.97 -6.89
C ARG A 57 2.19 10.90 -7.74
N GLY A 58 3.24 10.38 -8.37
CA GLY A 58 4.09 11.13 -9.29
C GLY A 58 3.44 11.43 -10.65
N ASN A 59 2.25 10.89 -10.93
CA ASN A 59 1.49 11.14 -12.14
C ASN A 59 0.10 11.69 -11.76
N GLU A 60 -0.22 12.92 -12.17
CA GLU A 60 -1.47 13.61 -11.79
C GLU A 60 -2.73 12.83 -12.19
N GLU A 61 -2.73 12.22 -13.38
CA GLU A 61 -3.85 11.39 -13.82
C GLU A 61 -4.01 10.18 -12.90
N MET A 62 -2.94 9.47 -12.60
CA MET A 62 -2.98 8.30 -11.71
C MET A 62 -3.32 8.67 -10.27
N ALA A 63 -2.82 9.81 -9.77
CA ALA A 63 -3.17 10.35 -8.47
C ALA A 63 -4.67 10.67 -8.39
N PHE A 64 -5.22 11.35 -9.40
CA PHE A 64 -6.65 11.65 -9.48
C PHE A 64 -7.51 10.39 -9.45
N HIS A 65 -7.15 9.37 -10.23
CA HIS A 65 -7.89 8.10 -10.22
C HIS A 65 -7.74 7.35 -8.88
N MET A 66 -6.58 7.45 -8.24
CA MET A 66 -6.37 6.87 -6.91
C MET A 66 -7.24 7.57 -5.87
N ASP A 67 -7.28 8.91 -5.86
CA ASP A 67 -8.10 9.70 -4.95
C ASP A 67 -9.60 9.44 -5.15
N MET A 68 -10.03 9.18 -6.39
CA MET A 68 -11.41 8.81 -6.70
C MET A 68 -11.75 7.36 -6.31
N MET A 69 -10.77 6.45 -6.33
CA MET A 69 -10.92 5.04 -5.90
C MET A 69 -10.84 4.86 -4.38
N ILE A 70 -10.13 5.75 -3.68
CA ILE A 70 -10.28 5.91 -2.23
C ILE A 70 -11.66 6.54 -2.06
N ALA A 71 -12.69 5.71 -2.14
CA ALA A 71 -14.04 6.08 -1.77
C ALA A 71 -13.90 6.72 -0.38
N GLU A 72 -14.09 8.03 -0.34
CA GLU A 72 -14.25 8.78 0.90
C GLU A 72 -15.26 7.99 1.73
N VAL A 73 -14.79 7.25 2.74
CA VAL A 73 -15.65 6.81 3.83
C VAL A 73 -15.94 8.07 4.62
N LYS A 74 -16.75 8.95 4.02
CA LYS A 74 -17.46 9.99 4.74
C LYS A 74 -18.47 9.22 5.60
N ALA A 75 -18.02 8.78 6.77
CA ALA A 75 -18.93 8.48 7.85
C ALA A 75 -19.74 9.75 8.05
N ALA A 76 -21.01 9.73 7.63
CA ALA A 76 -21.91 10.82 7.91
C ALA A 76 -21.86 11.04 9.43
N PRO A 77 -21.57 12.26 9.92
CA PRO A 77 -21.26 12.49 11.33
C PRO A 77 -22.43 12.18 12.29
N ASN A 78 -23.59 11.77 11.78
CA ASN A 78 -24.73 11.28 12.54
C ASN A 78 -25.55 10.33 11.65
N SER A 79 -25.13 9.09 11.50
CA SER A 79 -26.06 8.08 11.01
C SER A 79 -26.18 7.00 12.08
N ASP A 80 -27.41 6.60 12.36
CA ASP A 80 -27.80 5.42 13.14
C ASP A 80 -27.10 4.13 12.67
N LEU A 81 -26.28 4.22 11.63
CA LEU A 81 -25.36 3.23 11.11
C LEU A 81 -24.43 2.66 12.18
N GLU A 82 -23.84 3.47 13.06
CA GLU A 82 -22.93 2.92 14.09
C GLU A 82 -23.70 2.03 15.08
N GLU A 83 -24.87 2.47 15.55
CA GLU A 83 -25.74 1.65 16.41
C GLU A 83 -26.29 0.43 15.66
N ALA A 84 -26.71 0.59 14.41
CA ALA A 84 -27.20 -0.50 13.59
C ALA A 84 -26.12 -1.55 13.32
N LEU A 85 -24.87 -1.13 13.11
CA LEU A 85 -23.71 -2.02 12.92
C LEU A 85 -23.37 -2.73 14.22
N LYS A 86 -23.32 -2.04 15.37
CA LYS A 86 -23.11 -2.68 16.68
C LYS A 86 -24.22 -3.68 17.02
N LYS A 87 -25.46 -3.42 16.61
CA LYS A 87 -26.59 -4.32 16.81
C LYS A 87 -26.55 -5.55 15.89
N THR A 88 -26.16 -5.35 14.63
CA THR A 88 -26.20 -6.40 13.61
C THR A 88 -24.96 -7.29 13.66
N TYR A 89 -23.82 -6.71 14.05
CA TYR A 89 -22.50 -7.34 14.03
C TYR A 89 -21.71 -7.06 15.32
N PRO A 90 -22.23 -7.42 16.50
CA PRO A 90 -21.60 -7.12 17.78
C PRO A 90 -20.17 -7.71 17.90
N GLU A 91 -19.91 -8.84 17.23
CA GLU A 91 -18.63 -9.53 17.22
C GLU A 91 -17.48 -8.69 16.64
N PHE A 92 -17.77 -7.76 15.72
CA PHE A 92 -16.74 -6.88 15.13
C PHE A 92 -16.31 -5.73 16.06
N PHE A 93 -17.07 -5.49 17.14
CA PHE A 93 -16.81 -4.44 18.13
C PHE A 93 -16.35 -5.00 19.48
N GLU A 94 -16.12 -6.31 19.58
CA GLU A 94 -15.50 -6.93 20.75
C GLU A 94 -14.06 -6.41 20.96
N GLU A 95 -13.65 -6.28 22.22
CA GLU A 95 -12.30 -5.85 22.58
C GLU A 95 -11.25 -6.76 21.92
N GLY A 96 -10.47 -6.21 20.98
CA GLY A 96 -9.41 -6.93 20.27
C GLY A 96 -9.59 -6.97 18.74
N LEU A 97 -10.77 -6.64 18.21
CA LEU A 97 -11.04 -6.53 16.78
C LEU A 97 -11.17 -5.05 16.36
N GLY A 98 -10.66 -4.71 15.17
CA GLY A 98 -10.86 -3.38 14.56
C GLY A 98 -9.89 -2.26 14.95
N ARG A 99 -8.87 -2.52 15.77
CA ARG A 99 -7.75 -1.57 15.97
C ARG A 99 -6.46 -2.19 15.45
N CYS A 100 -5.94 -1.67 14.35
CA CYS A 100 -4.53 -1.85 14.05
C CYS A 100 -3.76 -1.13 15.18
N THR A 101 -3.33 -1.86 16.20
CA THR A 101 -2.66 -1.29 17.39
C THR A 101 -1.16 -1.10 17.21
N LYS A 102 -0.62 -1.40 16.01
CA LYS A 102 0.79 -1.19 15.67
C LYS A 102 0.97 0.08 14.86
N GLU A 103 0.70 1.23 15.47
CA GLU A 103 1.43 2.45 15.16
C GLU A 103 2.35 2.75 16.35
N GLU A 104 3.51 2.09 16.39
CA GLU A 104 4.64 2.62 17.16
C GLU A 104 5.48 3.47 16.22
N VAL A 105 5.26 4.78 16.25
CA VAL A 105 6.21 5.75 15.71
C VAL A 105 7.35 5.85 16.70
N THR A 106 8.42 5.08 16.50
CA THR A 106 9.68 5.32 17.20
C THR A 106 10.36 6.51 16.53
N SER A 107 10.41 7.65 17.25
CA SER A 107 11.25 8.81 16.92
C SER A 107 12.71 8.58 17.32
#